data_AF-A0A4Q3FFS5-F1
#
_entry.id   AF-A0A4Q3FFS5-F1
#
_cell.length_a   1.000
_cell.length_b   1.000
_cell.length_c   1.000
_cell.angle_alpha   90.00
_cell.angle_beta   90.00
_cell.angle_gamma   90.00
#
_symmetry.space_group_name_H-M   'P 1'
#
loop_
_entity.id
_entity.type
_entity.pdbx_description
1 polymer ?
#
loop_
_entity_poly.entity_id
_entity_poly.type
_entity_poly.pdbx_seq_one_letter_code
_entity_poly.pdbx_strand_id
1 'polypeptide(L)'
;MMQVDPSLSATPGNTPAIPNPPPELPPLTPSEVPPAPPVESPPDAEPQGIPTEPPPELPPNAPPEGPPATPIDLPPGRDPRQPQE
;
A
#
# COMPACT_ATOMS: atom_id res chain seq x y z
N MET A 1 -16.42 -30.67 76.28
CA MET A 1 -17.75 -31.15 75.85
C MET A 1 -18.01 -30.54 74.48
N MET A 2 -17.86 -31.33 73.42
CA MET A 2 -17.93 -30.87 72.03
C MET A 2 -19.40 -30.67 71.62
N GLN A 3 -19.72 -29.50 71.05
CA GLN A 3 -21.01 -29.20 70.42
C GLN A 3 -21.23 -30.13 69.23
N VAL A 4 -22.43 -30.71 69.13
CA VAL A 4 -22.87 -31.55 68.02
C VAL A 4 -23.81 -30.74 67.13
N ASP A 5 -23.41 -30.52 65.88
CA ASP A 5 -24.25 -29.92 64.85
C ASP A 5 -25.41 -30.88 64.48
N PRO A 6 -26.68 -30.42 64.49
CA PRO A 6 -27.85 -31.31 64.44
C PRO A 6 -28.24 -31.82 63.04
N SER A 7 -27.38 -31.73 62.03
CA SER A 7 -27.75 -31.97 60.62
C SER A 7 -27.51 -33.39 60.09
N LEU A 8 -27.11 -34.36 60.92
CA LEU A 8 -26.80 -35.74 60.51
C LEU A 8 -27.67 -36.81 61.19
N SER A 9 -28.99 -36.63 61.29
CA SER A 9 -29.91 -37.71 61.71
C SER A 9 -30.57 -38.37 60.50
N ALA A 10 -30.25 -39.64 60.20
CA ALA A 10 -30.85 -40.36 59.10
C ALA A 10 -32.23 -40.99 59.43
N THR A 11 -33.32 -40.29 59.12
CA THR A 11 -34.74 -40.74 59.13
C THR A 11 -35.10 -41.51 57.84
N PRO A 12 -36.16 -42.34 57.72
CA PRO A 12 -36.64 -42.82 56.42
C PRO A 12 -37.03 -41.60 55.57
N GLY A 13 -36.22 -41.30 54.54
CA GLY A 13 -36.22 -40.00 53.86
C GLY A 13 -34.90 -39.23 53.96
N ASN A 14 -33.84 -39.84 54.51
CA ASN A 14 -32.59 -39.16 54.79
C ASN A 14 -31.39 -39.74 54.04
N THR A 15 -31.64 -40.25 52.84
CA THR A 15 -30.63 -40.25 51.78
C THR A 15 -30.12 -38.82 51.61
N PRO A 16 -28.79 -38.57 51.64
CA PRO A 16 -28.25 -37.27 51.27
C PRO A 16 -28.86 -36.88 49.92
N ALA A 17 -29.56 -35.74 49.88
CA ALA A 17 -30.11 -35.25 48.63
C ALA A 17 -28.93 -35.03 47.68
N ILE A 18 -28.92 -35.77 46.57
CA ILE A 18 -27.94 -35.52 45.51
C ILE A 18 -28.26 -34.11 45.01
N PRO A 19 -27.32 -33.15 45.10
CA PRO A 19 -27.56 -31.82 44.59
C PRO A 19 -27.86 -31.93 43.09
N ASN A 20 -28.87 -31.19 42.63
CA ASN A 20 -29.21 -31.18 41.22
C ASN A 20 -27.95 -30.82 40.40
N PRO A 21 -27.70 -31.52 39.27
CA PRO A 21 -26.61 -31.16 38.40
C PRO A 21 -26.77 -29.70 37.93
N PRO A 22 -25.66 -29.00 37.66
CA PRO A 22 -25.74 -27.66 37.11
C PRO A 22 -26.51 -27.70 35.78
N PRO A 23 -27.23 -26.62 35.42
CA PRO A 23 -27.89 -26.52 34.13
C PRO A 23 -26.90 -26.78 32.99
N GLU A 24 -27.33 -27.54 31.98
CA GLU A 24 -26.54 -27.74 30.77
C GLU A 24 -26.34 -26.41 30.05
N LEU A 25 -25.12 -26.19 29.55
CA LEU A 25 -24.85 -25.01 28.73
C LEU A 25 -25.70 -25.08 27.46
N PRO A 26 -26.21 -23.94 26.98
CA PRO A 26 -26.92 -23.90 25.71
C PRO A 26 -26.03 -24.47 24.60
N PRO A 27 -26.61 -25.20 23.63
CA PRO A 27 -25.84 -25.72 22.50
C PRO A 27 -25.16 -24.54 21.79
N LEU A 28 -23.89 -24.74 21.40
CA LEU A 28 -23.16 -23.76 20.60
C LEU A 28 -23.80 -23.71 19.22
N THR A 29 -24.81 -22.87 19.05
CA THR A 29 -25.32 -22.52 17.73
C THR A 29 -24.19 -21.79 17.00
N PRO A 30 -23.89 -22.13 15.73
CA PRO A 30 -22.95 -21.34 14.94
C PRO A 30 -23.41 -19.89 14.98
N SER A 31 -22.54 -18.98 15.41
CA SER A 31 -22.86 -17.55 15.37
C SER A 31 -23.11 -17.17 13.91
N GLU A 32 -24.22 -16.49 13.63
CA GLU A 32 -24.43 -15.90 12.31
C GLU A 32 -23.32 -14.90 12.05
N VAL A 33 -22.47 -15.20 11.07
CA VAL A 33 -21.51 -14.25 10.53
C VAL A 33 -22.26 -13.36 9.54
N PRO A 34 -22.11 -12.03 9.64
CA PRO A 34 -22.70 -11.13 8.65
C PRO A 34 -22.13 -11.45 7.26
N PRO A 35 -22.93 -11.27 6.20
CA PRO A 35 -22.45 -11.47 4.84
C PRO A 35 -21.28 -10.53 4.56
N ALA A 36 -20.33 -11.02 3.74
CA ALA A 36 -19.18 -10.21 3.33
C ALA A 36 -19.64 -8.95 2.58
N PRO A 37 -18.93 -7.83 2.72
CA PRO A 37 -19.25 -6.61 1.99
C PRO A 37 -19.11 -6.82 0.47
N PRO A 38 -19.79 -6.00 -0.36
CA PRO A 38 -19.63 -6.04 -1.81
C PRO A 38 -18.17 -5.79 -2.21
N VAL A 39 -17.73 -6.47 -3.26
CA VAL A 39 -16.42 -6.22 -3.87
C VAL A 39 -16.52 -4.92 -4.67
N GLU A 40 -15.64 -3.95 -4.40
CA GLU A 40 -15.50 -2.77 -5.26
C GLU A 40 -15.01 -3.22 -6.63
N SER A 41 -15.76 -2.88 -7.68
CA SER A 41 -15.27 -3.02 -9.05
C SER A 41 -14.07 -2.09 -9.24
N PRO A 42 -12.98 -2.55 -9.87
CA PRO A 42 -11.93 -1.63 -10.29
C PRO A 42 -12.54 -0.55 -11.21
N PRO A 43 -11.96 0.66 -11.22
CA PRO A 43 -12.42 1.70 -12.12
C PRO A 43 -12.43 1.20 -13.57
N ASP A 44 -13.54 1.40 -14.27
CA ASP A 44 -13.79 0.94 -15.65
C ASP A 44 -12.85 1.61 -16.66
N ALA A 45 -12.34 2.80 -16.32
CA ALA A 45 -11.42 3.54 -17.14
C ALA A 45 -9.97 3.13 -16.86
N GLU A 46 -9.26 2.75 -17.91
CA GLU A 46 -7.80 2.70 -17.89
C GLU A 46 -7.27 4.07 -17.43
N PRO A 47 -6.25 4.11 -16.54
CA PRO A 47 -5.61 5.37 -16.20
C PRO A 47 -5.16 6.01 -17.51
N GLN A 48 -5.51 7.29 -17.70
CA GLN A 48 -5.04 8.06 -18.85
C GLN A 48 -3.52 7.93 -18.88
N GLY A 49 -3.03 7.10 -19.80
CA GLY A 49 -1.62 6.73 -19.87
C GLY A 49 -0.76 7.96 -20.17
N ILE A 50 0.53 7.87 -19.88
CA ILE A 50 1.48 8.80 -20.49
C ILE A 50 1.36 8.67 -22.01
N PRO A 51 1.51 9.77 -22.77
CA PRO A 51 1.58 9.69 -24.22
C PRO A 51 2.56 8.58 -24.64
N THR A 52 2.11 7.65 -25.48
CA THR A 52 2.95 6.54 -25.97
C THR A 52 3.99 7.03 -26.97
N GLU A 53 3.79 8.21 -27.52
CA GLU A 53 4.71 8.82 -28.48
C GLU A 53 5.88 9.51 -27.77
N PRO A 54 7.10 9.37 -28.28
CA PRO A 54 8.25 10.11 -27.76
C PRO A 54 8.02 11.63 -27.96
N PRO A 55 8.61 12.47 -27.09
CA PRO A 55 8.54 13.91 -27.26
C PRO A 55 9.20 14.35 -28.58
N PRO A 56 8.76 15.47 -29.19
CA PRO A 56 9.42 16.03 -30.36
C PRO A 56 10.91 16.31 -30.10
N GLU A 57 11.74 16.12 -31.13
CA GLU A 57 13.15 16.47 -31.04
C GLU A 57 13.34 17.97 -30.83
N LEU A 58 14.26 18.32 -29.94
CA LEU A 58 14.67 19.70 -29.74
C LEU A 58 15.44 20.19 -30.97
N PRO A 59 15.34 21.48 -31.31
CA PRO A 59 16.19 22.06 -32.34
C PRO A 59 17.67 21.92 -31.96
N PRO A 60 18.58 21.93 -32.95
CA PRO A 60 20.02 21.87 -32.68
C PRO A 60 20.44 23.04 -31.76
N ASN A 61 21.25 22.72 -30.74
CA ASN A 61 21.84 23.72 -29.83
C ASN A 61 22.94 24.57 -30.49
N ALA A 62 23.29 24.28 -31.74
CA ALA A 62 24.27 25.05 -32.46
C ALA A 62 23.61 26.33 -33.01
N PRO A 63 24.24 27.51 -32.84
CA PRO A 63 23.82 28.68 -33.57
C PRO A 63 23.88 28.39 -35.08
N PRO A 64 23.02 29.03 -35.89
CA PRO A 64 23.12 28.92 -37.35
C PRO A 64 24.55 29.22 -37.80
N GLU A 65 25.09 28.39 -38.69
CA GLU A 65 26.38 28.70 -39.30
C GLU A 65 26.25 30.03 -40.04
N GLY A 66 26.91 31.05 -39.50
CA GLY A 66 26.99 32.35 -40.15
C GLY A 66 27.74 32.24 -41.47
N PRO A 67 27.59 33.23 -42.37
CA PRO A 67 28.42 33.28 -43.57
C PRO A 67 29.89 33.22 -43.16
N PRO A 68 30.75 32.56 -43.96
CA PRO A 68 32.19 32.57 -43.70
C PRO A 68 32.65 34.03 -43.59
N ALA A 69 33.52 34.30 -42.62
CA ALA A 69 34.08 35.64 -42.43
C ALA A 69 34.58 36.15 -43.78
N THR A 70 34.04 37.27 -44.22
CA THR A 70 34.48 37.85 -45.49
C THR A 70 35.89 38.42 -45.29
N PRO A 71 36.71 38.53 -46.35
CA PRO A 71 38.03 39.15 -46.23
C PRO A 71 38.00 40.59 -45.67
N ILE A 72 36.82 41.23 -45.73
CA ILE A 72 36.54 42.56 -45.18
C ILE A 72 36.42 42.52 -43.64
N ASP A 73 36.01 41.38 -43.06
CA ASP A 73 35.93 41.16 -41.60
C ASP A 73 37.31 40.88 -40.97
N LEU A 74 38.32 40.53 -41.78
CA LEU A 74 39.69 40.42 -41.31
C LEU A 74 40.32 41.82 -41.24
N PRO A 75 40.99 42.19 -40.14
CA PRO A 75 41.66 43.48 -40.08
C PRO A 75 42.68 43.56 -41.22
N PRO A 76 42.73 44.69 -41.97
CA PRO A 76 43.68 44.86 -43.05
C PRO A 76 45.09 44.72 -42.48
N GLY A 77 45.84 43.71 -42.95
CA GLY A 77 47.24 43.50 -42.56
C GLY A 77 47.56 42.22 -41.77
N ARG A 78 46.74 41.15 -41.84
CA ARG A 78 47.30 39.80 -41.60
C ARG A 78 48.16 39.40 -42.80
N ASP A 79 49.33 40.03 -42.91
CA ASP A 79 50.37 39.64 -43.86
C ASP A 79 50.71 38.16 -43.61
N PRO A 80 50.81 37.32 -44.65
CA PRO A 80 51.33 35.97 -44.48
C PRO A 80 52.66 36.06 -43.74
N ARG A 81 52.82 35.33 -42.61
CA ARG A 81 54.14 35.22 -41.97
C ARG A 81 55.10 34.72 -43.03
N GLN A 82 56.07 35.56 -43.40
CA GLN A 82 57.14 35.17 -44.32
C GLN A 82 57.86 33.94 -43.74
N PRO A 83 58.24 32.95 -44.57
CA PRO A 83 59.07 31.85 -44.10
C PRO A 83 60.34 32.42 -43.49
N GLN A 84 60.69 31.96 -42.29
CA GLN A 84 62.01 32.20 -41.75
C GLN A 84 62.96 31.25 -42.51
N GLU A 85 63.72 31.80 -43.44
CA GLU A 85 64.86 31.14 -44.08
C GLU A 85 66.03 31.06 -43.09
#